data_AF-A0A1Y3UBQ0-F1
#
_entry.id   AF-A0A1Y3UBQ0-F1
#
_cell.length_a   1.000
_cell.length_b   1.000
_cell.length_c   1.000
_cell.angle_alpha   90.00
_cell.angle_beta   90.00
_cell.angle_gamma   90.00
#
_symmetry.space_group_name_H-M   'P 1'
#
loop_
_entity.id
_entity.type
_entity.pdbx_description
1 polymer ?
#
loop_
_entity_poly.entity_id
_entity_poly.type
_entity_poly.pdbx_seq_one_letter_code
_entity_poly.pdbx_strand_id
1 'polypeptide(L)'
;MYQNYTIGQTEFVLNYNYDLPQNHVARLISDFVDSIPQDVLLEDSGAATGRPSSHPAIMLKILLFAYSRQTYSGRKIEMMLDENLPMRWLAHDYTYSYHTINNFRRSQHASKLIKHAFVYFTMALKDHGLIQNDAVFIDGTKVEADANKYSFTWRRAVEKYHAKLREKTSKLYEKLVEKQVVQEMAPELVTSAEGMEVMEQELAEKITKLDEEIKQEPKIIKGGSVRKRRRRFLKKLRHQLSNDLIPRAKKYERAEDIFQGRNSYSKTDHDATFMCMKEDPMMNRELKPGYNLQIATHKQFVLDYELFSNPTDTRTLVPFLTQFHALDFFKHIVADAGYGSEYNYTMILDQFEKQPVIPYT
;
A
#
# COMPACT_ATOMS: atom_id res chain seq x y z
N MET A 1 -33.76 48.00 4.23
CA MET A 1 -33.14 48.79 3.15
C MET A 1 -31.92 47.99 2.71
N TYR A 2 -31.86 47.56 1.45
CA TYR A 2 -30.72 46.77 0.95
C TYR A 2 -29.63 47.70 0.44
N GLN A 3 -28.37 47.26 0.50
CA GLN A 3 -27.30 47.95 -0.21
C GLN A 3 -27.56 47.91 -1.72
N ASN A 4 -27.22 49.00 -2.40
CA ASN A 4 -27.32 49.07 -3.85
C ASN A 4 -26.36 48.04 -4.47
N TYR A 5 -26.87 47.25 -5.41
CA TYR A 5 -26.10 46.26 -6.15
C TYR A 5 -25.35 46.93 -7.30
N THR A 6 -24.19 47.52 -7.00
CA THR A 6 -23.27 48.11 -7.98
C THR A 6 -22.15 47.12 -8.31
N ILE A 7 -22.25 46.44 -9.45
CA ILE A 7 -21.15 45.63 -10.01
C ILE A 7 -20.65 46.33 -11.28
N GLY A 8 -19.33 46.44 -11.45
CA GLY A 8 -18.69 46.96 -12.68
C GLY A 8 -18.20 48.41 -12.61
N GLN A 9 -18.13 49.04 -11.43
CA GLN A 9 -17.41 50.30 -11.27
C GLN A 9 -15.90 50.06 -11.32
N THR A 10 -15.18 50.93 -12.05
CA THR A 10 -13.72 50.98 -12.05
C THR A 10 -13.26 51.55 -10.71
N GLU A 11 -12.79 50.67 -9.83
CA GLU A 11 -12.21 51.04 -8.54
C GLU A 11 -10.69 51.15 -8.66
N PHE A 12 -10.10 52.15 -8.00
CA PHE A 12 -8.66 52.28 -7.85
C PHE A 12 -8.21 51.30 -6.76
N VAL A 13 -7.68 50.13 -7.15
CA VAL A 13 -7.23 49.10 -6.21
C VAL A 13 -5.89 49.52 -5.59
N LEU A 14 -5.93 50.04 -4.36
CA LEU A 14 -4.75 50.12 -3.51
C LEU A 14 -4.36 48.70 -3.13
N ASN A 15 -3.12 48.30 -3.47
CA ASN A 15 -2.56 46.99 -3.11
C ASN A 15 -2.24 46.99 -1.60
N TYR A 16 -3.27 46.82 -0.78
CA TYR A 16 -3.06 46.51 0.63
C TYR A 16 -2.49 45.10 0.70
N ASN A 17 -1.30 44.95 1.30
CA ASN A 17 -0.82 43.64 1.70
C ASN A 17 -1.91 43.00 2.56
N TYR A 18 -2.54 41.94 2.05
CA TYR A 18 -3.49 41.17 2.83
C TYR A 18 -2.72 40.49 3.96
N ASP A 19 -2.96 40.96 5.19
CA ASP A 19 -2.40 40.34 6.38
C ASP A 19 -3.43 39.43 7.03
N LEU A 20 -3.02 38.21 7.35
CA LEU A 20 -3.91 37.24 7.99
C LEU A 20 -4.19 37.65 9.44
N PRO A 21 -5.41 37.45 9.96
CA PRO A 21 -5.67 37.59 11.39
C PRO A 21 -4.69 36.74 12.22
N GLN A 22 -4.24 37.27 13.36
CA GLN A 22 -3.26 36.59 14.23
C GLN A 22 -3.75 35.22 14.74
N ASN A 23 -5.06 35.06 14.89
CA ASN A 23 -5.70 33.82 15.32
C ASN A 23 -6.11 32.89 14.16
N HIS A 24 -5.69 33.17 12.93
CA HIS A 24 -6.08 32.35 11.78
C HIS A 24 -5.27 31.05 11.74
N VAL A 25 -5.95 29.91 11.46
CA VAL A 25 -5.35 28.57 11.43
C VAL A 25 -4.14 28.46 10.49
N ALA A 26 -4.13 29.21 9.38
CA ALA A 26 -2.98 29.24 8.48
C ALA A 26 -1.67 29.71 9.17
N ARG A 27 -1.74 30.63 10.13
CA ARG A 27 -0.55 31.03 10.91
C ARG A 27 -0.06 29.88 11.77
N LEU A 28 -0.96 29.21 12.49
CA LEU A 28 -0.63 28.03 13.29
C LEU A 28 0.03 26.93 12.43
N ILE A 29 -0.49 26.68 11.22
CA ILE A 29 0.10 25.71 10.29
C ILE A 29 1.49 26.18 9.84
N SER A 30 1.66 27.47 9.53
CA SER A 30 2.97 28.01 9.16
C SER A 30 3.97 27.85 10.29
N ASP A 31 3.63 28.35 11.48
CA ASP A 31 4.50 28.33 12.66
C ASP A 31 4.90 26.90 13.01
N PHE A 32 3.96 25.95 12.94
CA PHE A 32 4.25 24.54 13.15
C PHE A 32 5.20 23.98 12.10
N VAL A 33 4.93 24.17 10.80
CA VAL A 33 5.80 23.63 9.75
C VAL A 33 7.18 24.29 9.77
N ASP A 34 7.25 25.58 10.09
CA ASP A 34 8.51 26.33 10.20
C ASP A 34 9.32 25.94 11.45
N SER A 35 8.68 25.34 12.46
CA SER A 35 9.37 24.77 13.62
C SER A 35 10.09 23.45 13.31
N ILE A 36 9.76 22.78 12.20
CA ILE A 36 10.40 21.52 11.81
C ILE A 36 11.80 21.84 11.26
N PRO A 37 12.86 21.17 11.76
CA PRO A 37 14.23 21.37 11.28
C PRO A 37 14.38 21.12 9.77
N GLN A 38 15.24 21.93 9.14
CA GLN A 38 15.41 21.93 7.69
C GLN A 38 16.00 20.62 7.15
N ASP A 39 16.84 19.94 7.94
CA ASP A 39 17.39 18.62 7.67
C ASP A 39 16.33 17.51 7.66
N VAL A 40 15.21 17.70 8.37
CA VAL A 40 14.05 16.79 8.28
C VAL A 40 13.15 17.15 7.10
N LEU A 41 13.02 18.43 6.79
CA LEU A 41 12.18 18.91 5.69
C LEU A 41 12.77 18.58 4.31
N LEU A 42 14.09 18.61 4.16
CA LEU A 42 14.79 18.36 2.90
C LEU A 42 15.30 16.92 2.82
N GLU A 43 15.25 16.31 1.63
CA GLU A 43 16.02 15.09 1.36
C GLU A 43 17.44 15.47 0.95
N ASP A 44 18.43 14.69 1.38
CA ASP A 44 19.84 14.84 0.98
C ASP A 44 20.05 14.73 -0.54
N SER A 45 19.12 14.08 -1.26
CA SER A 45 19.18 13.80 -2.70
C SER A 45 18.45 14.83 -3.55
N GLY A 46 18.83 16.10 -3.44
CA GLY A 46 18.43 17.12 -4.42
C GLY A 46 19.04 16.82 -5.80
N ALA A 47 18.26 16.98 -6.88
CA ALA A 47 18.80 16.85 -8.23
C ALA A 47 19.89 17.91 -8.47
N ALA A 48 21.09 17.48 -8.87
CA ALA A 48 22.22 18.39 -9.11
C ALA A 48 22.01 19.35 -10.30
N THR A 49 21.07 19.02 -11.20
CA THR A 49 20.74 19.81 -12.40
C THR A 49 19.23 19.84 -12.65
N GLY A 50 18.75 20.87 -13.35
CA GLY A 50 17.35 21.05 -13.71
C GLY A 50 16.64 22.18 -12.96
N ARG A 51 15.32 22.29 -13.13
CA ARG A 51 14.49 23.26 -12.39
C ARG A 51 14.44 22.84 -10.92
N PRO A 52 14.68 23.75 -9.96
CA PRO A 52 14.56 23.44 -8.55
C PRO A 52 13.19 22.86 -8.21
N SER A 53 13.19 21.80 -7.40
CA SER A 53 11.96 21.21 -6.87
C SER A 53 11.25 22.16 -5.91
N SER A 54 9.94 22.00 -5.78
CA SER A 54 9.15 22.77 -4.82
C SER A 54 9.56 22.43 -3.39
N HIS A 55 9.68 23.45 -2.53
CA HIS A 55 10.11 23.25 -1.15
C HIS A 55 9.11 22.38 -0.38
N PRO A 56 9.53 21.28 0.28
CA PRO A 56 8.63 20.37 1.00
C PRO A 56 7.80 21.06 2.08
N ALA A 57 8.36 22.05 2.79
CA ALA A 57 7.61 22.84 3.76
C ALA A 57 6.39 23.55 3.17
N ILE A 58 6.53 24.18 1.99
CA ILE A 58 5.42 24.85 1.31
C ILE A 58 4.37 23.81 0.90
N MET A 59 4.80 22.68 0.35
CA MET A 59 3.90 21.59 -0.03
C MET A 59 3.14 21.03 1.19
N LEU A 60 3.81 20.89 2.33
CA LEU A 60 3.20 20.43 3.58
C LEU A 60 2.18 21.45 4.11
N LYS A 61 2.51 22.74 4.13
CA LYS A 61 1.59 23.83 4.52
C LYS A 61 0.31 23.82 3.68
N ILE A 62 0.47 23.73 2.35
CA ILE A 62 -0.63 23.65 1.38
C ILE A 62 -1.54 22.45 1.68
N LEU A 63 -0.96 21.26 1.89
CA LEU A 63 -1.73 20.04 2.15
C LEU A 63 -2.48 20.11 3.49
N LEU A 64 -1.80 20.51 4.57
CA LEU A 64 -2.39 20.63 5.90
C LEU A 64 -3.56 21.62 5.88
N PHE A 65 -3.38 22.78 5.25
CA PHE A 65 -4.44 23.78 5.17
C PHE A 65 -5.61 23.29 4.32
N ALA A 66 -5.36 22.71 3.14
CA ALA A 66 -6.41 22.17 2.30
C ALA A 66 -7.22 21.07 3.01
N TYR A 67 -6.55 20.17 3.74
CA TYR A 67 -7.19 19.06 4.43
C TYR A 67 -7.97 19.53 5.65
N SER A 68 -7.51 20.57 6.35
CA SER A 68 -8.29 21.24 7.41
C SER A 68 -9.62 21.82 6.90
N ARG A 69 -9.70 22.09 5.59
CA ARG A 69 -10.90 22.56 4.87
C ARG A 69 -11.59 21.46 4.07
N GLN A 70 -11.28 20.19 4.35
CA GLN A 70 -11.87 19.01 3.68
C GLN A 70 -11.68 19.00 2.15
N THR A 71 -10.63 19.64 1.65
CA THR A 71 -10.33 19.72 0.22
C THR A 71 -9.18 18.78 -0.13
N TYR A 72 -9.52 17.59 -0.63
CA TYR A 72 -8.56 16.51 -0.90
C TYR A 72 -8.15 16.37 -2.38
N SER A 73 -8.96 16.92 -3.30
CA SER A 73 -8.71 16.82 -4.74
C SER A 73 -7.59 17.76 -5.15
N GLY A 74 -6.54 17.24 -5.79
CA GLY A 74 -5.40 18.04 -6.24
C GLY A 74 -5.80 19.23 -7.11
N ARG A 75 -6.82 19.08 -7.98
CA ARG A 75 -7.34 20.19 -8.81
C ARG A 75 -8.07 21.24 -8.00
N LYS A 76 -8.78 20.84 -6.93
CA LYS A 76 -9.40 21.80 -6.02
C LYS A 76 -8.35 22.52 -5.16
N ILE A 77 -7.27 21.84 -4.80
CA ILE A 77 -6.14 22.46 -4.08
C ILE A 77 -5.42 23.48 -4.98
N GLU A 78 -5.20 23.13 -6.26
CA GLU A 78 -4.68 24.05 -7.28
C GLU A 78 -5.58 25.29 -7.43
N MET A 79 -6.89 25.10 -7.59
CA MET A 79 -7.86 26.21 -7.61
C MET A 79 -7.82 27.04 -6.31
N MET A 80 -7.66 26.39 -5.15
CA MET A 80 -7.53 27.07 -3.86
C MET A 80 -6.24 27.91 -3.78
N LEU A 81 -5.15 27.52 -4.45
CA LEU A 81 -3.94 28.33 -4.56
C LEU A 81 -4.17 29.62 -5.36
N ASP A 82 -5.11 29.63 -6.30
CA ASP A 82 -5.41 30.82 -7.09
C ASP A 82 -6.46 31.72 -6.39
N GLU A 83 -7.47 31.12 -5.77
CA GLU A 83 -8.66 31.83 -5.30
C GLU A 83 -8.64 32.17 -3.80
N ASN A 84 -7.93 31.41 -2.96
CA ASN A 84 -8.01 31.54 -1.51
C ASN A 84 -6.83 32.35 -0.93
N LEU A 85 -7.14 33.50 -0.33
CA LEU A 85 -6.12 34.41 0.23
C LEU A 85 -5.22 33.76 1.32
N PRO A 86 -5.75 33.05 2.34
CA PRO A 86 -4.90 32.31 3.28
C PRO A 86 -3.99 31.27 2.63
N MET A 87 -4.47 30.55 1.60
CA MET A 87 -3.69 29.56 0.87
C MET A 87 -2.55 30.22 0.08
N ARG A 88 -2.84 31.33 -0.59
CA ARG A 88 -1.84 32.15 -1.28
C ARG A 88 -0.78 32.67 -0.32
N TRP A 89 -1.17 33.12 0.85
CA TRP A 89 -0.25 33.56 1.89
C TRP A 89 0.68 32.42 2.34
N LEU A 90 0.16 31.21 2.58
CA LEU A 90 0.96 30.03 2.94
C LEU A 90 1.94 29.61 1.83
N ALA A 91 1.52 29.78 0.58
CA ALA A 91 2.31 29.45 -0.60
C ALA A 91 3.21 30.62 -1.05
N HIS A 92 3.24 31.76 -0.35
CA HIS A 92 3.93 32.98 -0.79
C HIS A 92 3.62 33.38 -2.24
N ASP A 93 2.35 33.30 -2.64
CA ASP A 93 1.85 33.54 -4.00
C ASP A 93 2.45 32.63 -5.09
N TYR A 94 3.19 31.57 -4.72
CA TYR A 94 3.57 30.53 -5.67
C TYR A 94 2.36 29.70 -6.06
N THR A 95 2.20 29.48 -7.36
CA THR A 95 1.20 28.57 -7.91
C THR A 95 1.84 27.21 -8.21
N TYR A 96 1.10 26.14 -7.90
CA TYR A 96 1.54 24.78 -8.10
C TYR A 96 0.45 23.98 -8.81
N SER A 97 0.84 23.24 -9.84
CA SER A 97 -0.12 22.41 -10.55
C SER A 97 -0.57 21.22 -9.71
N TYR A 98 -1.76 20.69 -10.00
CA TYR A 98 -2.25 19.49 -9.32
C TYR A 98 -1.30 18.29 -9.47
N HIS A 99 -0.52 18.24 -10.56
CA HIS A 99 0.52 17.22 -10.75
C HIS A 99 1.63 17.33 -9.72
N THR A 100 2.15 18.54 -9.47
CA THR A 100 3.20 18.76 -8.46
C THR A 100 2.71 18.35 -7.07
N ILE A 101 1.50 18.77 -6.70
CA ILE A 101 0.88 18.44 -5.41
C ILE A 101 0.72 16.92 -5.27
N ASN A 102 0.19 16.24 -6.29
CA ASN A 102 -0.01 14.79 -6.27
C ASN A 102 1.30 13.99 -6.37
N ASN A 103 2.35 14.54 -6.96
CA ASN A 103 3.67 13.93 -6.97
C ASN A 103 4.29 13.98 -5.57
N PHE A 104 4.19 15.13 -4.88
CA PHE A 104 4.62 15.24 -3.49
C PHE A 104 3.86 14.26 -2.61
N ARG A 105 2.52 14.21 -2.69
CA ARG A 105 1.70 13.27 -1.90
C ARG A 105 2.07 11.80 -2.06
N ARG A 106 2.51 11.39 -3.26
CA ARG A 106 2.90 10.00 -3.57
C ARG A 106 4.37 9.70 -3.28
N SER A 107 5.16 10.71 -2.94
CA SER A 107 6.58 10.53 -2.68
C SER A 107 6.79 9.80 -1.34
N GLN A 108 7.84 8.97 -1.29
CA GLN A 108 8.28 8.35 -0.05
C GLN A 108 8.70 9.43 0.97
N HIS A 109 9.24 10.56 0.48
CA HIS A 109 9.57 11.72 1.30
C HIS A 109 8.38 12.22 2.10
N ALA A 110 7.26 12.51 1.44
CA ALA A 110 6.08 13.04 2.10
C ALA A 110 5.52 12.05 3.14
N SER A 111 5.57 10.74 2.86
CA SER A 111 5.16 9.71 3.82
C SER A 111 6.02 9.75 5.09
N LYS A 112 7.35 9.83 4.96
CA LYS A 112 8.26 9.99 6.10
C LYS A 112 8.07 11.33 6.81
N LEU A 113 7.90 12.41 6.05
CA LEU A 113 7.73 13.74 6.59
C LEU A 113 6.46 13.87 7.43
N ILE A 114 5.35 13.22 7.01
CA ILE A 114 4.12 13.18 7.81
C ILE A 114 4.36 12.46 9.14
N LYS A 115 5.11 11.34 9.14
CA LYS A 115 5.48 10.64 10.38
C LYS A 115 6.33 11.53 11.29
N HIS A 116 7.34 12.20 10.75
CA HIS A 116 8.12 13.18 11.52
C HIS A 116 7.29 14.35 12.03
N ALA A 117 6.32 14.83 11.25
CA ALA A 117 5.42 15.90 11.68
C ALA A 117 4.63 15.47 12.93
N PHE A 118 4.19 14.21 13.06
CA PHE A 118 3.58 13.73 14.30
C PHE A 118 4.53 13.75 15.50
N VAL A 119 5.82 13.48 15.30
CA VAL A 119 6.86 13.61 16.33
C VAL A 119 6.94 15.04 16.83
N TYR A 120 7.18 15.99 15.92
CA TYR A 120 7.30 17.42 16.26
C TYR A 120 5.99 17.99 16.83
N PHE A 121 4.84 17.54 16.33
CA PHE A 121 3.55 17.93 16.85
C PHE A 121 3.39 17.48 18.30
N THR A 122 3.74 16.23 18.60
CA THR A 122 3.69 15.70 19.97
C THR A 122 4.65 16.43 20.90
N MET A 123 5.85 16.77 20.44
CA MET A 123 6.81 17.58 21.20
C MET A 123 6.25 18.98 21.51
N ALA A 124 5.70 19.67 20.52
CA ALA A 124 5.08 20.98 20.72
C ALA A 124 3.92 20.91 21.71
N LEU A 125 3.06 19.88 21.62
CA LEU A 125 1.98 19.67 22.57
C LEU A 125 2.48 19.44 24.00
N LYS A 126 3.61 18.75 24.17
CA LYS A 126 4.27 18.53 25.46
C LYS A 126 4.81 19.84 26.03
N ASP A 127 5.50 20.63 25.21
CA ASP A 127 6.12 21.90 25.61
C ASP A 127 5.07 22.93 26.04
N HIS A 128 3.89 22.92 25.40
CA HIS A 128 2.74 23.74 25.77
C HIS A 128 1.90 23.14 26.92
N GLY A 129 2.27 21.99 27.49
CA GLY A 129 1.54 21.34 28.58
C GLY A 129 0.14 20.84 28.20
N LEU A 130 -0.11 20.65 26.91
CA LEU A 130 -1.42 20.22 26.39
C LEU A 130 -1.64 18.72 26.58
N ILE A 131 -0.57 17.92 26.66
CA ILE A 131 -0.62 16.48 26.95
C ILE A 131 0.01 16.15 28.31
N GLN A 132 -0.44 15.06 28.94
CA GLN A 132 0.04 14.61 30.25
C GLN A 132 0.63 13.19 30.16
N ASN A 133 1.47 12.83 31.13
CA ASN A 133 2.17 11.54 31.19
C ASN A 133 1.36 10.44 31.89
N ASP A 134 0.06 10.40 31.64
CA ASP A 134 -0.91 9.50 32.25
C ASP A 134 -1.21 8.30 31.34
N ALA A 135 -2.09 8.45 30.36
CA ALA A 135 -2.66 7.38 29.56
C ALA A 135 -2.77 7.78 28.08
N VAL A 136 -2.42 6.84 27.20
CA VAL A 136 -2.72 6.93 25.76
C VAL A 136 -3.88 6.00 25.43
N PHE A 137 -4.81 6.48 24.61
CA PHE A 137 -5.99 5.74 24.17
C PHE A 137 -5.78 5.27 22.74
N ILE A 138 -5.88 3.96 22.53
CA ILE A 138 -5.72 3.32 21.22
C ILE A 138 -7.09 2.83 20.76
N ASP A 139 -7.48 3.27 19.58
CA ASP A 139 -8.69 2.80 18.91
C ASP A 139 -8.42 2.49 17.44
N GLY A 140 -9.17 1.52 16.94
CA GLY A 140 -9.08 0.97 15.60
C GLY A 140 -10.33 1.27 14.81
N THR A 141 -10.17 1.71 13.57
CA THR A 141 -11.28 1.86 12.64
C THR A 141 -10.93 1.33 11.26
N LYS A 142 -11.90 0.70 10.61
CA LYS A 142 -11.71 0.15 9.27
C LYS A 142 -12.08 1.19 8.25
N VAL A 143 -11.14 1.51 7.38
CA VAL A 143 -11.31 2.48 6.29
C VAL A 143 -11.32 1.73 4.96
N GLU A 144 -12.27 2.07 4.08
CA GLU A 144 -12.38 1.44 2.77
C GLU A 144 -11.20 1.89 1.90
N ALA A 145 -10.58 0.95 1.19
CA ALA A 145 -9.54 1.26 0.22
C ALA A 145 -10.18 1.78 -1.08
N ASP A 146 -9.50 2.70 -1.78
CA ASP A 146 -9.89 3.09 -3.14
C ASP A 146 -9.48 2.01 -4.14
N ALA A 147 -10.22 0.90 -4.10
CA ALA A 147 -9.92 -0.32 -4.84
C ALA A 147 -11.19 -0.95 -5.40
N ASN A 148 -11.03 -1.80 -6.42
CA ASN A 148 -12.17 -2.50 -7.00
C ASN A 148 -12.78 -3.50 -5.99
N LYS A 149 -14.01 -3.20 -5.55
CA LYS A 149 -14.77 -3.94 -4.53
C LYS A 149 -14.99 -5.41 -4.88
N TYR A 150 -15.01 -5.76 -6.16
CA TYR A 150 -15.36 -7.10 -6.65
C TYR A 150 -14.16 -7.92 -7.13
N SER A 151 -12.93 -7.45 -6.89
CA SER A 151 -11.73 -8.05 -7.45
C SER A 151 -10.72 -8.45 -6.37
N PHE A 152 -10.76 -9.73 -5.99
CA PHE A 152 -9.93 -10.27 -4.91
C PHE A 152 -9.24 -11.58 -5.26
N THR A 153 -8.22 -11.90 -4.46
CA THR A 153 -7.52 -13.17 -4.49
C THR A 153 -7.48 -13.74 -3.07
N TRP A 154 -7.99 -14.97 -2.90
CA TRP A 154 -8.00 -15.66 -1.61
C TRP A 154 -6.86 -16.66 -1.51
N ARG A 155 -6.14 -16.65 -0.39
CA ARG A 155 -5.01 -17.55 -0.13
C ARG A 155 -5.41 -19.02 -0.26
N ARG A 156 -6.50 -19.42 0.42
CA ARG A 156 -7.02 -20.80 0.36
C ARG A 156 -7.35 -21.27 -1.07
N ALA A 157 -7.86 -20.36 -1.90
CA ALA A 157 -8.17 -20.69 -3.28
C ALA A 157 -6.88 -20.88 -4.08
N VAL A 158 -5.92 -19.96 -3.95
CA VAL A 158 -4.60 -20.06 -4.58
C VAL A 158 -3.91 -21.36 -4.18
N GLU A 159 -3.79 -21.65 -2.89
CA GLU A 159 -3.16 -22.88 -2.37
C GLU A 159 -3.82 -24.14 -2.95
N LYS A 160 -5.15 -24.20 -2.96
CA LYS A 160 -5.90 -25.35 -3.51
C LYS A 160 -5.65 -25.53 -5.01
N TYR A 161 -5.69 -24.46 -5.80
CA TYR A 161 -5.51 -24.56 -7.25
C TYR A 161 -4.05 -24.73 -7.65
N HIS A 162 -3.11 -24.17 -6.87
CA HIS A 162 -1.69 -24.35 -7.05
C HIS A 162 -1.27 -25.79 -6.75
N ALA A 163 -1.76 -26.39 -5.65
CA ALA A 163 -1.52 -27.80 -5.35
C ALA A 163 -2.03 -28.73 -6.46
N LYS A 164 -3.23 -28.47 -7.01
CA LYS A 164 -3.76 -29.20 -8.16
C LYS A 164 -2.92 -29.01 -9.43
N LEU A 165 -2.31 -27.83 -9.62
CA LEU A 165 -1.41 -27.57 -10.73
C LEU A 165 -0.13 -28.39 -10.56
N ARG A 166 0.48 -28.36 -9.37
CA ARG A 166 1.68 -29.14 -9.03
C ARG A 166 1.46 -30.63 -9.28
N GLU A 167 0.33 -31.19 -8.84
CA GLU A 167 -0.02 -32.61 -9.10
C GLU A 167 -0.10 -32.93 -10.61
N LYS A 168 -0.69 -32.03 -11.40
CA LYS A 168 -0.75 -32.21 -12.87
C LYS A 168 0.64 -32.12 -13.50
N THR A 169 1.48 -31.21 -13.02
CA THR A 169 2.85 -31.04 -13.49
C THR A 169 3.70 -32.26 -13.15
N SER A 170 3.59 -32.81 -11.94
CA SER A 170 4.29 -34.04 -11.55
C SER A 170 3.92 -35.23 -12.44
N LYS A 171 2.62 -35.44 -12.70
CA LYS A 171 2.16 -36.49 -13.63
C LYS A 171 2.62 -36.28 -15.07
N LEU A 172 2.78 -35.03 -15.50
CA LEU A 172 3.31 -34.71 -16.82
C LEU A 172 4.80 -35.01 -16.89
N TYR A 173 5.54 -34.63 -15.85
CA TYR A 173 6.96 -34.86 -15.70
C TYR A 173 7.29 -36.36 -15.69
N GLU A 174 6.59 -37.17 -14.89
CA GLU A 174 6.74 -38.63 -14.89
C GLU A 174 6.60 -39.23 -16.30
N LYS A 175 5.61 -38.77 -17.08
CA LYS A 175 5.42 -39.20 -18.47
C LYS A 175 6.54 -38.73 -19.40
N LEU A 176 7.18 -37.59 -19.12
CA LEU A 176 8.30 -37.07 -19.90
C LEU A 176 9.59 -37.83 -19.59
N VAL A 177 9.83 -38.19 -18.32
CA VAL A 177 10.95 -39.02 -17.86
C VAL A 177 10.82 -40.45 -18.38
N GLU A 178 9.65 -41.09 -18.23
CA GLU A 178 9.38 -42.45 -18.74
C GLU A 178 9.69 -42.55 -20.25
N LYS A 179 9.39 -41.48 -20.99
CA LYS A 179 9.61 -41.42 -22.42
C LYS A 179 10.96 -40.80 -22.81
N GLN A 180 11.90 -40.71 -21.86
CA GLN A 180 13.27 -40.22 -21.99
C GLN A 180 13.37 -38.88 -22.72
N VAL A 181 12.43 -37.98 -22.46
CA VAL A 181 12.41 -36.63 -23.07
C VAL A 181 13.19 -35.64 -22.23
N VAL A 182 12.95 -35.68 -20.92
CA VAL A 182 13.48 -34.75 -19.92
C VAL A 182 14.41 -35.50 -18.96
N GLN A 183 15.46 -34.84 -18.47
CA GLN A 183 16.39 -35.43 -17.49
C GLN A 183 15.76 -35.50 -16.08
N GLU A 184 16.34 -36.32 -15.20
CA GLU A 184 15.89 -36.35 -13.80
C GLU A 184 16.28 -35.05 -13.08
N MET A 185 15.25 -34.35 -12.59
CA MET A 185 15.33 -33.11 -11.84
C MET A 185 14.84 -33.33 -10.40
N ALA A 186 15.29 -32.48 -9.49
CA ALA A 186 14.80 -32.49 -8.12
C ALA A 186 13.28 -32.24 -8.05
N PRO A 187 12.53 -32.95 -7.18
CA PRO A 187 11.07 -32.89 -7.14
C PRO A 187 10.52 -31.49 -6.82
N GLU A 188 11.25 -30.70 -6.03
CA GLU A 188 10.89 -29.31 -5.73
C GLU A 188 10.91 -28.44 -7.00
N LEU A 189 11.97 -28.57 -7.80
CA LEU A 189 12.14 -27.80 -9.03
C LEU A 189 11.06 -28.15 -10.06
N VAL A 190 10.69 -29.42 -10.20
CA VAL A 190 9.64 -29.89 -11.13
C VAL A 190 8.31 -29.18 -10.92
N THR A 191 7.98 -28.83 -9.68
CA THR A 191 6.70 -28.22 -9.33
C THR A 191 6.70 -26.69 -9.39
N SER A 192 7.87 -26.07 -9.56
CA SER A 192 8.05 -24.62 -9.70
C SER A 192 7.86 -24.14 -11.13
N ALA A 193 7.56 -22.85 -11.32
CA ALA A 193 7.54 -22.24 -12.65
C ALA A 193 8.88 -22.37 -13.37
N GLU A 194 10.00 -22.21 -12.66
CA GLU A 194 11.35 -22.30 -13.23
C GLU A 194 11.64 -23.70 -13.77
N GLY A 195 11.34 -24.76 -13.02
CA GLY A 195 11.52 -26.12 -13.53
C GLY A 195 10.57 -26.45 -14.68
N MET A 196 9.36 -25.86 -14.72
CA MET A 196 8.48 -25.97 -15.88
C MET A 196 9.05 -25.29 -17.13
N GLU A 197 9.79 -24.20 -16.99
CA GLU A 197 10.49 -23.55 -18.10
C GLU A 197 11.65 -24.40 -18.62
N VAL A 198 12.43 -25.02 -17.73
CA VAL A 198 13.48 -25.97 -18.12
C VAL A 198 12.89 -27.14 -18.90
N MET A 199 11.78 -27.71 -18.43
CA MET A 199 11.06 -28.77 -19.17
C MET A 199 10.60 -28.32 -20.57
N GLU A 200 10.15 -27.07 -20.71
CA GLU A 200 9.73 -26.51 -22.00
C GLU A 200 10.92 -26.37 -22.96
N GLN A 201 12.07 -25.93 -22.46
CA GLN A 201 13.31 -25.80 -23.22
C GLN A 201 13.82 -27.17 -23.70
N GLU A 202 13.90 -28.17 -22.81
CA GLU A 202 14.31 -29.52 -23.19
C GLU A 202 13.36 -30.16 -24.22
N LEU A 203 12.05 -29.90 -24.09
CA LEU A 203 11.06 -30.29 -25.09
C LEU A 203 11.31 -29.60 -26.44
N ALA A 204 11.65 -28.31 -26.43
CA ALA A 204 11.96 -27.56 -27.64
C ALA A 204 13.21 -28.12 -28.34
N GLU A 205 14.27 -28.44 -27.59
CA GLU A 205 15.47 -29.09 -28.12
C GLU A 205 15.17 -30.49 -28.69
N LYS A 206 14.35 -31.29 -28.01
CA LYS A 206 13.95 -32.62 -28.52
C LYS A 206 13.12 -32.50 -29.80
N ILE A 207 12.23 -31.50 -29.88
CA ILE A 207 11.40 -31.24 -31.07
C ILE A 207 12.26 -30.78 -32.25
N THR A 208 13.26 -29.92 -32.03
CA THR A 208 14.16 -29.45 -33.09
C THR A 208 15.00 -30.60 -33.66
N LYS A 209 15.59 -31.44 -32.80
CA LYS A 209 16.29 -32.68 -33.23
C LYS A 209 15.38 -33.60 -34.05
N LEU A 210 14.15 -33.84 -33.59
CA LEU A 210 13.17 -34.62 -34.35
C LEU A 210 12.79 -33.98 -35.70
N ASP A 211 12.75 -32.64 -35.78
CA ASP A 211 12.46 -31.92 -37.02
C ASP A 211 13.60 -32.09 -38.05
N GLU A 212 14.85 -32.14 -37.61
CA GLU A 212 16.00 -32.45 -38.46
C GLU A 212 15.97 -33.91 -38.94
N GLU A 213 15.72 -34.86 -38.03
CA GLU A 213 15.60 -36.28 -38.36
C GLU A 213 14.46 -36.58 -39.36
N ILE A 214 13.36 -35.83 -39.29
CA ILE A 214 12.23 -35.97 -40.23
C ILE A 214 12.58 -35.46 -41.63
N LYS A 215 13.45 -34.45 -41.76
CA LYS A 215 13.92 -33.96 -43.07
C LYS A 215 14.71 -35.04 -43.82
N GLN A 216 15.38 -35.93 -43.09
CA GLN A 216 16.18 -37.02 -43.64
C GLN A 216 15.35 -38.30 -43.92
N GLU A 217 14.06 -38.34 -43.58
CA GLU A 217 13.20 -39.52 -43.86
C GLU A 217 12.81 -39.64 -45.35
N PRO A 218 12.82 -40.85 -45.94
CA PRO A 218 12.33 -41.06 -47.30
C PRO A 218 10.82 -40.79 -47.42
N LYS A 219 10.41 -40.18 -48.55
CA LYS A 219 9.07 -39.56 -48.74
C LYS A 219 7.85 -40.48 -48.61
N ILE A 220 7.98 -41.81 -48.62
CA ILE A 220 6.84 -42.73 -48.64
C ILE A 220 7.03 -43.85 -47.62
N ILE A 221 6.44 -43.69 -46.43
CA ILE A 221 6.33 -44.75 -45.40
C ILE A 221 4.87 -45.19 -45.33
N LYS A 222 4.57 -46.42 -45.78
CA LYS A 222 3.25 -47.05 -45.62
C LYS A 222 2.94 -47.19 -44.11
N GLY A 223 1.85 -46.57 -43.64
CA GLY A 223 1.47 -46.54 -42.21
C GLY A 223 1.83 -45.25 -41.45
N GLY A 224 2.51 -44.29 -42.11
CA GLY A 224 2.82 -42.96 -41.57
C GLY A 224 4.02 -42.91 -40.61
N SER A 225 4.82 -41.84 -40.71
CA SER A 225 6.05 -41.66 -39.91
C SER A 225 5.77 -41.67 -38.39
N VAL A 226 6.44 -42.58 -37.69
CA VAL A 226 6.43 -42.67 -36.22
C VAL A 226 7.01 -41.40 -35.61
N ARG A 227 8.08 -40.84 -36.22
CA ARG A 227 8.71 -39.58 -35.79
C ARG A 227 7.74 -38.41 -35.89
N LYS A 228 6.96 -38.31 -36.97
CA LYS A 228 5.91 -37.28 -37.12
C LYS A 228 4.83 -37.39 -36.03
N ARG A 229 4.40 -38.62 -35.68
CA ARG A 229 3.46 -38.83 -34.56
C ARG A 229 4.05 -38.41 -33.22
N ARG A 230 5.31 -38.80 -32.97
CA ARG A 230 6.04 -38.42 -31.75
C ARG A 230 6.21 -36.91 -31.64
N ARG A 231 6.60 -36.23 -32.72
CA ARG A 231 6.71 -34.77 -32.78
C ARG A 231 5.39 -34.07 -32.46
N ARG A 232 4.27 -34.52 -33.06
CA ARG A 232 2.94 -33.95 -32.75
C ARG A 232 2.59 -34.08 -31.27
N PHE A 233 2.90 -35.23 -30.68
CA PHE A 233 2.71 -35.45 -29.25
C PHE A 233 3.55 -34.48 -28.41
N LEU A 234 4.86 -34.35 -28.68
CA LEU A 234 5.73 -33.42 -27.94
C LEU A 234 5.33 -31.96 -28.12
N LYS A 235 4.95 -31.55 -29.34
CA LYS A 235 4.42 -30.20 -29.59
C LYS A 235 3.15 -29.91 -28.79
N LYS A 236 2.26 -30.89 -28.64
CA LYS A 236 1.05 -30.77 -27.81
C LYS A 236 1.42 -30.54 -26.34
N LEU A 237 2.39 -31.30 -25.81
CA LEU A 237 2.85 -31.15 -24.42
C LEU A 237 3.54 -29.80 -24.18
N ARG A 238 4.43 -29.41 -25.09
CA ARG A 238 5.10 -28.10 -25.06
C ARG A 238 4.09 -26.95 -25.07
N HIS A 239 3.09 -27.02 -25.95
CA HIS A 239 2.01 -26.03 -25.99
C HIS A 239 1.23 -25.96 -24.68
N GLN A 240 0.95 -27.11 -24.06
CA GLN A 240 0.30 -27.18 -22.75
C GLN A 240 1.16 -26.55 -21.63
N LEU A 241 2.47 -26.81 -21.63
CA LEU A 241 3.41 -26.18 -20.68
C LEU A 241 3.48 -24.67 -20.87
N SER A 242 3.77 -24.22 -22.10
CA SER A 242 4.00 -22.81 -22.42
C SER A 242 2.75 -21.93 -22.24
N ASN A 243 1.57 -22.41 -22.60
CA ASN A 243 0.37 -21.56 -22.66
C ASN A 243 -0.59 -21.71 -21.47
N ASP A 244 -0.52 -22.82 -20.71
CA ASP A 244 -1.41 -23.06 -19.57
C ASP A 244 -0.61 -23.20 -18.26
N LEU A 245 0.30 -24.17 -18.17
CA LEU A 245 0.94 -24.53 -16.90
C LEU A 245 1.90 -23.43 -16.38
N ILE A 246 2.85 -22.98 -17.19
CA ILE A 246 3.86 -21.98 -16.79
C ILE A 246 3.21 -20.63 -16.41
N PRO A 247 2.31 -20.03 -17.22
CA PRO A 247 1.67 -18.77 -16.86
C PRO A 247 0.86 -18.86 -15.56
N ARG A 248 0.23 -20.01 -15.29
CA ARG A 248 -0.53 -20.24 -14.06
C ARG A 248 0.36 -20.44 -12.85
N ALA A 249 1.47 -21.16 -13.00
CA ALA A 249 2.45 -21.33 -11.93
C ALA A 249 3.01 -19.98 -11.47
N LYS A 250 3.52 -19.18 -12.41
CA LYS A 250 3.99 -17.81 -12.14
C LYS A 250 2.93 -16.94 -11.47
N LYS A 251 1.66 -17.08 -11.89
CA LYS A 251 0.55 -16.35 -11.29
C LYS A 251 0.32 -16.75 -9.83
N TYR A 252 0.40 -18.05 -9.50
CA TYR A 252 0.19 -18.52 -8.13
C TYR A 252 1.39 -18.19 -7.23
N GLU A 253 2.62 -18.35 -7.72
CA GLU A 253 3.83 -17.97 -6.99
C GLU A 253 3.82 -16.46 -6.65
N ARG A 254 3.55 -15.59 -7.63
CA ARG A 254 3.38 -14.15 -7.37
C ARG A 254 2.28 -13.85 -6.35
N ALA A 255 1.19 -14.60 -6.37
CA ALA A 255 0.11 -14.42 -5.39
C ALA A 255 0.56 -14.84 -3.99
N GLU A 256 1.33 -15.93 -3.87
CA GLU A 256 1.96 -16.38 -2.63
C GLU A 256 2.91 -15.32 -2.05
N ASP A 257 3.73 -14.69 -2.90
CA ASP A 257 4.62 -13.59 -2.51
C ASP A 257 3.83 -12.39 -1.98
N ILE A 258 2.74 -12.01 -2.67
CA ILE A 258 1.92 -10.86 -2.28
C ILE A 258 1.21 -11.13 -0.96
N PHE A 259 0.81 -12.36 -0.63
CA PHE A 259 0.06 -12.62 0.60
C PHE A 259 0.84 -12.18 1.84
N GLN A 260 2.17 -12.38 1.92
CA GLN A 260 2.97 -11.99 3.09
C GLN A 260 2.34 -12.41 4.44
N GLY A 261 1.74 -13.61 4.49
CA GLY A 261 1.01 -14.12 5.67
C GLY A 261 -0.47 -13.76 5.76
N ARG A 262 -0.98 -12.85 4.91
CA ARG A 262 -2.39 -12.44 4.82
C ARG A 262 -3.26 -13.52 4.16
N ASN A 263 -4.57 -13.46 4.42
CA ASN A 263 -5.54 -14.41 3.87
C ASN A 263 -6.14 -13.99 2.52
N SER A 264 -6.10 -12.70 2.21
CA SER A 264 -6.66 -12.11 1.00
C SER A 264 -5.93 -10.83 0.63
N TYR A 265 -6.02 -10.42 -0.63
CA TYR A 265 -5.63 -9.08 -1.10
C TYR A 265 -6.50 -8.64 -2.28
N SER A 266 -6.60 -7.33 -2.52
CA SER A 266 -7.28 -6.77 -3.68
C SER A 266 -6.39 -6.76 -4.94
N LYS A 267 -6.97 -7.00 -6.11
CA LYS A 267 -6.17 -7.04 -7.35
C LYS A 267 -5.73 -5.66 -7.85
N THR A 268 -6.38 -4.59 -7.42
CA THR A 268 -6.04 -3.21 -7.82
C THR A 268 -5.17 -2.51 -6.79
N ASP A 269 -5.36 -2.85 -5.51
CA ASP A 269 -4.55 -2.38 -4.39
C ASP A 269 -4.07 -3.61 -3.61
N HIS A 270 -2.81 -3.98 -3.80
CA HIS A 270 -2.26 -5.21 -3.24
C HIS A 270 -2.04 -5.14 -1.72
N ASP A 271 -2.04 -3.95 -1.12
CA ASP A 271 -1.84 -3.78 0.32
C ASP A 271 -3.18 -3.86 1.08
N ALA A 272 -4.29 -3.55 0.39
CA ALA A 272 -5.64 -3.67 0.93
C ALA A 272 -6.08 -5.13 1.08
N THR A 273 -6.74 -5.43 2.19
CA THR A 273 -7.31 -6.75 2.47
C THR A 273 -8.82 -6.68 2.64
N PHE A 274 -9.49 -7.82 2.48
CA PHE A 274 -10.94 -7.85 2.63
C PHE A 274 -11.32 -7.92 4.10
N MET A 275 -12.03 -6.88 4.57
CA MET A 275 -12.45 -6.72 5.95
C MET A 275 -13.96 -6.46 6.02
N CYS A 276 -14.59 -6.86 7.14
CA CYS A 276 -15.95 -6.45 7.44
C CYS A 276 -15.92 -5.00 7.93
N MET A 277 -16.55 -4.10 7.17
CA MET A 277 -16.55 -2.66 7.45
C MET A 277 -17.46 -2.31 8.64
N LYS A 278 -17.19 -1.17 9.30
CA LYS A 278 -18.09 -0.62 10.32
C LYS A 278 -19.39 -0.09 9.67
N GLU A 279 -19.28 0.56 8.52
CA GLU A 279 -20.42 1.00 7.72
C GLU A 279 -20.98 -0.15 6.87
N ASP A 280 -21.96 -0.85 7.42
CA ASP A 280 -22.70 -1.93 6.75
C ASP A 280 -24.22 -1.69 6.86
N PRO A 281 -24.79 -0.81 6.02
CA PRO A 281 -26.22 -0.46 6.07
C PRO A 281 -27.15 -1.66 5.87
N MET A 282 -26.67 -2.70 5.17
CA MET A 282 -27.44 -3.92 4.89
C MET A 282 -27.28 -4.99 5.97
N MET A 283 -26.36 -4.78 6.95
CA MET A 283 -25.99 -5.72 8.01
C MET A 283 -25.70 -7.14 7.51
N ASN A 284 -25.20 -7.26 6.27
CA ASN A 284 -24.92 -8.54 5.62
C ASN A 284 -23.47 -9.00 5.84
N ARG A 285 -22.67 -8.20 6.56
CA ARG A 285 -21.23 -8.38 6.81
C ARG A 285 -20.43 -8.52 5.53
N GLU A 286 -20.79 -7.75 4.50
CA GLU A 286 -20.06 -7.75 3.23
C GLU A 286 -18.61 -7.32 3.46
N LEU A 287 -17.70 -8.14 2.92
CA LEU A 287 -16.29 -7.86 2.98
C LEU A 287 -15.92 -6.88 1.86
N LYS A 288 -15.28 -5.78 2.23
CA LYS A 288 -14.76 -4.79 1.27
C LYS A 288 -13.25 -4.68 1.43
N PRO A 289 -12.51 -4.33 0.36
CA PRO A 289 -11.10 -4.04 0.48
C PRO A 289 -10.92 -2.82 1.38
N GLY A 290 -10.04 -2.93 2.37
CA GLY A 290 -9.82 -1.88 3.34
C GLY A 290 -8.55 -2.09 4.15
N TYR A 291 -8.33 -1.11 5.02
CA TYR A 291 -7.24 -1.06 5.99
C TYR A 291 -7.83 -0.89 7.38
N ASN A 292 -7.13 -1.45 8.36
CA ASN A 292 -7.37 -1.18 9.76
C ASN A 292 -6.49 -0.01 10.18
N LEU A 293 -7.09 1.17 10.30
CA LEU A 293 -6.44 2.38 10.80
C LEU A 293 -6.42 2.36 12.32
N GLN A 294 -5.22 2.37 12.88
CA GLN A 294 -4.97 2.47 14.30
C GLN A 294 -4.59 3.90 14.63
N ILE A 295 -5.14 4.43 15.73
CA ILE A 295 -4.95 5.83 16.12
C ILE A 295 -4.62 5.87 17.61
N ALA A 296 -3.54 6.58 17.95
CA ALA A 296 -3.19 6.92 19.32
C ALA A 296 -3.71 8.32 19.62
N THR A 297 -4.51 8.44 20.68
CA THR A 297 -5.11 9.70 21.10
C THR A 297 -4.84 9.98 22.57
N HIS A 298 -4.72 11.27 22.89
CA HIS A 298 -4.69 11.75 24.26
C HIS A 298 -5.44 13.08 24.34
N LYS A 299 -6.41 13.17 25.25
CA LYS A 299 -7.38 14.27 25.34
C LYS A 299 -8.14 14.47 24.02
N GLN A 300 -7.77 15.48 23.23
CA GLN A 300 -8.39 15.83 21.94
C GLN A 300 -7.39 15.78 20.78
N PHE A 301 -6.18 15.27 21.04
CA PHE A 301 -5.11 15.23 20.06
C PHE A 301 -4.89 13.81 19.56
N VAL A 302 -4.71 13.70 18.24
CA VAL A 302 -4.16 12.51 17.60
C VAL A 302 -2.64 12.64 17.66
N LEU A 303 -1.99 11.67 18.28
CA LEU A 303 -0.54 11.67 18.50
C LEU A 303 0.22 10.82 17.49
N ASP A 304 -0.42 9.76 16.99
CA ASP A 304 0.14 8.90 15.95
C ASP A 304 -0.97 8.07 15.28
N TYR A 305 -0.66 7.53 14.11
CA TYR A 305 -1.52 6.65 13.35
C TYR A 305 -0.72 5.59 12.59
N GLU A 306 -1.36 4.46 12.27
CA GLU A 306 -0.79 3.46 11.35
C GLU A 306 -1.88 2.70 10.59
N LEU A 307 -1.57 2.24 9.38
CA LEU A 307 -2.49 1.49 8.54
C LEU A 307 -2.05 0.03 8.46
N PHE A 308 -2.92 -0.87 8.90
CA PHE A 308 -2.64 -2.30 8.88
C PHE A 308 -3.54 -3.04 7.90
N SER A 309 -2.95 -4.01 7.21
CA SER A 309 -3.68 -5.01 6.44
C SER A 309 -4.36 -6.07 7.31
N ASN A 310 -4.15 -6.07 8.63
CA ASN A 310 -4.77 -7.04 9.53
C ASN A 310 -6.19 -6.62 9.93
N PRO A 311 -7.23 -7.45 9.70
CA PRO A 311 -8.62 -7.08 10.01
C PRO A 311 -8.97 -7.01 11.49
N THR A 312 -8.14 -7.61 12.35
CA THR A 312 -8.37 -7.74 13.79
C THR A 312 -7.41 -6.86 14.59
N ASP A 313 -7.95 -6.16 15.57
CA ASP A 313 -7.24 -5.18 16.39
C ASP A 313 -6.19 -5.82 17.31
N THR A 314 -6.46 -7.03 17.82
CA THR A 314 -5.49 -7.84 18.59
C THR A 314 -4.08 -7.88 17.98
N ARG A 315 -3.95 -8.06 16.66
CA ARG A 315 -2.65 -8.24 15.99
C ARG A 315 -1.99 -6.94 15.56
N THR A 316 -2.70 -5.82 15.62
CA THR A 316 -2.19 -4.51 15.20
C THR A 316 -1.56 -3.75 16.36
N LEU A 317 -1.95 -4.04 17.62
CA LEU A 317 -1.49 -3.31 18.80
C LEU A 317 0.02 -3.27 18.95
N VAL A 318 0.68 -4.43 19.01
CA VAL A 318 2.13 -4.50 19.24
C VAL A 318 2.92 -3.81 18.13
N PRO A 319 2.67 -4.09 16.83
CA PRO A 319 3.28 -3.32 15.75
C PRO A 319 3.04 -1.82 15.87
N PHE A 320 1.83 -1.39 16.25
CA PHE A 320 1.48 0.02 16.42
C PHE A 320 2.24 0.67 17.57
N LEU A 321 2.31 0.02 18.74
CA LEU A 321 3.08 0.50 19.88
C LEU A 321 4.57 0.59 19.57
N THR A 322 5.11 -0.36 18.80
CA THR A 322 6.52 -0.39 18.43
C THR A 322 6.92 0.82 17.57
N GLN A 323 6.03 1.31 16.69
CA GLN A 323 6.33 2.49 15.89
C GLN A 323 6.06 3.81 16.63
N PHE A 324 5.30 3.79 17.73
CA PHE A 324 4.79 4.99 18.36
C PHE A 324 5.90 5.72 19.13
N HIS A 325 6.39 6.82 18.56
CA HIS A 325 7.54 7.58 19.07
C HIS A 325 7.35 8.13 20.49
N ALA A 326 6.12 8.43 20.90
CA ALA A 326 5.82 9.02 22.19
C ALA A 326 5.35 8.00 23.23
N LEU A 327 5.46 6.70 22.95
CA LEU A 327 5.04 5.64 23.87
C LEU A 327 5.69 5.79 25.26
N ASP A 328 6.98 6.13 25.29
CA ASP A 328 7.74 6.25 26.54
C ASP A 328 7.20 7.32 27.48
N PHE A 329 6.54 8.35 26.94
CA PHE A 329 5.96 9.44 27.71
C PHE A 329 4.73 9.01 28.52
N PHE A 330 4.00 7.98 28.07
CA PHE A 330 2.78 7.50 28.74
C PHE A 330 3.07 6.34 29.68
N LYS A 331 2.28 6.24 30.76
CA LYS A 331 2.38 5.14 31.73
C LYS A 331 1.36 4.04 31.45
N HIS A 332 0.16 4.43 31.04
CA HIS A 332 -0.94 3.51 30.79
C HIS A 332 -1.28 3.43 29.31
N ILE A 333 -1.57 2.22 28.85
CA ILE A 333 -2.08 1.96 27.51
C ILE A 333 -3.54 1.53 27.66
N VAL A 334 -4.45 2.36 27.18
CA VAL A 334 -5.90 2.12 27.25
C VAL A 334 -6.38 1.70 25.87
N ALA A 335 -7.09 0.59 25.80
CA ALA A 335 -7.68 0.11 24.55
C ALA A 335 -8.96 -0.69 24.83
N ASP A 336 -9.78 -0.91 23.80
CA ASP A 336 -11.00 -1.70 23.94
C ASP A 336 -10.73 -3.21 24.09
N ALA A 337 -11.78 -3.99 24.37
CA ALA A 337 -11.67 -5.44 24.54
C ALA A 337 -11.17 -6.17 23.28
N GLY A 338 -11.32 -5.58 22.09
CA GLY A 338 -10.82 -6.10 20.83
C GLY A 338 -9.29 -6.21 20.76
N TYR A 339 -8.58 -5.52 21.67
CA TYR A 339 -7.13 -5.62 21.84
C TYR A 339 -6.72 -6.63 22.91
N GLY A 340 -7.66 -7.17 23.71
CA GLY A 340 -7.37 -8.08 24.80
C GLY A 340 -6.84 -9.43 24.31
N SER A 341 -5.55 -9.71 24.54
CA SER A 341 -4.96 -11.02 24.31
C SER A 341 -3.76 -11.25 25.25
N GLU A 342 -3.51 -12.49 25.64
CA GLU A 342 -2.37 -12.86 26.50
C GLU A 342 -1.07 -12.29 25.95
N TYR A 343 -0.82 -12.49 24.65
CA TYR A 343 0.34 -11.92 23.95
C TYR A 343 0.45 -10.40 24.11
N ASN A 344 -0.65 -9.65 23.94
CA ASN A 344 -0.62 -8.21 24.10
C ASN A 344 -0.32 -7.79 25.55
N TYR A 345 -0.89 -8.47 26.55
CA TYR A 345 -0.57 -8.17 27.96
C TYR A 345 0.89 -8.43 28.27
N THR A 346 1.43 -9.58 27.88
CA THR A 346 2.84 -9.92 28.08
C THR A 346 3.75 -8.88 27.43
N MET A 347 3.47 -8.48 26.18
CA MET A 347 4.28 -7.47 25.48
C MET A 347 4.22 -6.10 26.16
N ILE A 348 3.03 -5.68 26.64
CA ILE A 348 2.86 -4.40 27.34
C ILE A 348 3.60 -4.38 28.68
N LEU A 349 3.48 -5.44 29.47
CA LEU A 349 4.08 -5.54 30.80
C LEU A 349 5.58 -5.77 30.74
N ASP A 350 6.03 -6.73 29.95
CA ASP A 350 7.41 -7.24 30.00
C ASP A 350 8.35 -6.49 29.05
N GLN A 351 7.86 -6.06 27.87
CA GLN A 351 8.71 -5.41 26.87
C GLN A 351 8.57 -3.88 26.89
N PHE A 352 7.34 -3.36 26.96
CA PHE A 352 7.12 -1.92 26.96
C PHE A 352 7.16 -1.31 28.38
N GLU A 353 7.16 -2.14 29.42
CA GLU A 353 7.16 -1.73 30.83
C GLU A 353 6.02 -0.73 31.17
N LYS A 354 4.84 -0.91 30.54
CA LYS A 354 3.65 -0.06 30.71
C LYS A 354 2.53 -0.80 31.44
N GLN A 355 1.53 -0.04 31.90
CA GLN A 355 0.34 -0.60 32.53
C GLN A 355 -0.81 -0.73 31.52
N PRO A 356 -1.26 -1.96 31.19
CA PRO A 356 -2.39 -2.16 30.30
C PRO A 356 -3.71 -1.89 31.06
N VAL A 357 -4.56 -1.05 30.48
CA VAL A 357 -5.95 -0.85 30.90
C VAL A 357 -6.84 -1.29 29.74
N ILE A 358 -6.87 -2.60 29.53
CA ILE A 358 -7.58 -3.26 28.44
C ILE A 358 -8.54 -4.26 29.10
N PRO A 359 -9.84 -4.30 28.75
CA PRO A 359 -10.73 -5.34 29.22
C PRO A 359 -10.35 -6.69 28.58
N TYR A 360 -10.36 -7.77 29.36
CA TYR A 360 -10.27 -9.12 28.82
C TYR A 360 -11.68 -9.74 28.79
N THR A 361 -12.15 -10.13 27.61
CA THR A 361 -13.45 -10.77 27.38
C THR A 361 -13.32 -12.22 27.00
#